data_AF-A0AAD8AZQ0-F1
#
_entry.id   AF-A0AAD8AZQ0-F1
#
_cell.length_a   1.000
_cell.length_b   1.000
_cell.length_c   1.000
_cell.angle_alpha   90.00
_cell.angle_beta   90.00
_cell.angle_gamma   90.00
#
_symmetry.space_group_name_H-M   'P 1'
#
loop_
_entity.id
_entity.type
_entity.pdbx_description
1 polymer ?
#
loop_
_entity_poly.entity_id
_entity_poly.type
_entity_poly.pdbx_seq_one_letter_code
_entity_poly.pdbx_strand_id
1 'polypeptide(L)'
;MIHKSGCAVLYATAMNQTARETIREGETARETIREGETARETIKEGETAKETLREGETARETIRERETARETLREGETARETIRERETARETLREGETARETIREGETARETIKEGETAKETLREGETARETIRERETARETLREGETARETIRERETARETLREGETAKETIREGETAKET
;
A
#
# COMPACT_ATOMS: atom_id res chain seq x y z
N MET A 1 17.57 6.41 -16.89
CA MET A 1 16.44 7.35 -17.02
C MET A 1 15.76 7.05 -18.34
N ILE A 2 14.68 6.27 -18.30
CA ILE A 2 13.89 5.96 -19.50
C ILE A 2 12.77 7.03 -19.52
N HIS A 3 12.59 7.75 -20.63
CA HIS A 3 11.48 8.67 -20.86
C HIS A 3 10.91 8.30 -22.22
N LYS A 4 9.68 7.76 -22.26
CA LYS A 4 8.91 7.61 -23.50
C LYS A 4 7.43 7.78 -23.16
N SER A 5 6.71 8.52 -23.99
CA SER A 5 5.27 8.76 -23.85
C SER A 5 4.49 7.87 -24.81
N GLY A 6 3.43 7.26 -24.29
CA GLY A 6 2.26 6.82 -25.05
C GLY A 6 2.25 5.34 -25.44
N CYS A 7 1.11 4.69 -25.16
CA CYS A 7 0.71 3.31 -25.46
C CYS A 7 1.07 2.27 -24.39
N ALA A 8 0.05 1.67 -23.76
CA ALA A 8 0.07 0.50 -22.87
C ALA A 8 1.46 -0.13 -22.70
N VAL A 9 2.27 0.43 -21.82
CA VAL A 9 3.65 -0.01 -21.68
C VAL A 9 3.69 -1.18 -20.71
N LEU A 10 4.18 -2.32 -21.21
CA LEU A 10 4.45 -3.49 -20.38
C LEU A 10 5.92 -3.45 -19.96
N TYR A 11 6.16 -3.10 -18.70
CA TYR A 11 7.49 -3.15 -18.10
C TYR A 11 7.64 -4.46 -17.32
N ALA A 12 8.71 -5.19 -17.62
CA ALA A 12 9.13 -6.37 -16.86
C ALA A 12 10.63 -6.29 -16.60
N THR A 13 11.01 -5.84 -15.40
CA THR A 13 12.40 -5.73 -14.96
C THR A 13 12.70 -6.78 -13.89
N ALA A 14 13.93 -7.31 -13.92
CA ALA A 14 14.44 -8.27 -12.96
C ALA A 14 15.90 -7.92 -12.63
N MET A 15 16.16 -7.53 -11.39
CA MET A 15 17.46 -7.09 -10.88
C MET A 15 17.85 -7.93 -9.66
N ASN A 16 19.14 -8.26 -9.51
CA ASN A 16 19.61 -9.22 -8.50
C ASN A 16 20.40 -8.59 -7.34
N GLN A 17 20.58 -7.27 -7.31
CA GLN A 17 21.40 -6.59 -6.30
C GLN A 17 20.70 -5.30 -5.87
N THR A 18 21.25 -4.13 -6.24
CA THR A 18 20.65 -2.84 -5.99
C THR A 18 20.05 -2.26 -7.27
N ALA A 19 18.78 -1.89 -7.25
CA ALA A 19 18.17 -1.16 -8.34
C ALA A 19 17.42 0.08 -7.87
N ARG A 20 17.28 1.00 -8.82
CA ARG A 20 16.64 2.29 -8.62
C ARG A 20 15.95 2.68 -9.89
N GLU A 21 14.64 2.50 -9.90
CA GLU A 21 13.81 2.76 -11.05
C GLU A 21 12.97 4.03 -10.84
N THR A 22 12.65 4.69 -11.95
CA THR A 22 11.70 5.80 -11.94
C THR A 22 10.96 5.74 -13.24
N ILE A 23 9.66 5.48 -13.15
CA ILE A 23 8.79 5.30 -14.30
C ILE A 23 7.72 6.39 -14.27
N ARG A 24 7.34 6.85 -15.47
CA ARG A 24 6.38 7.94 -15.67
C ARG A 24 5.58 7.66 -16.92
N GLU A 25 4.31 7.38 -16.73
CA GLU A 25 3.39 7.03 -17.80
C GLU A 25 2.16 7.94 -17.77
N GLY A 26 1.63 8.25 -18.97
CA GLY A 26 0.64 9.31 -19.15
C GLY A 26 -0.81 8.84 -19.28
N GLU A 27 -1.03 7.61 -19.74
CA GLU A 27 -2.36 7.07 -20.06
C GLU A 27 -2.53 5.72 -19.35
N THR A 28 -2.24 4.61 -20.04
CA THR A 28 -2.30 3.26 -19.46
C THR A 28 -0.90 2.66 -19.32
N ALA A 29 -0.57 2.11 -18.14
CA ALA A 29 0.61 1.28 -17.97
C ALA A 29 0.32 0.01 -17.17
N ARG A 30 1.22 -0.97 -17.36
CA ARG A 30 1.19 -2.22 -16.63
C ARG A 30 2.60 -2.68 -16.35
N GLU A 31 2.95 -2.70 -15.08
CA GLU A 31 4.32 -2.90 -14.64
C GLU A 31 4.44 -4.17 -13.81
N THR A 32 5.57 -4.84 -13.94
CA THR A 32 5.94 -5.96 -13.09
C THR A 32 7.43 -5.90 -12.82
N ILE A 33 7.80 -5.52 -11.61
CA ILE A 33 9.19 -5.38 -11.23
C ILE A 33 9.53 -6.45 -10.20
N ARG A 34 10.75 -6.99 -10.31
CA ARG A 34 11.31 -7.98 -9.38
C ARG A 34 12.72 -7.59 -9.02
N GLU A 35 12.96 -7.22 -7.77
CA GLU A 35 14.27 -6.81 -7.28
C GLU A 35 14.74 -7.72 -6.14
N GLY A 36 16.04 -8.00 -6.10
CA GLY A 36 16.63 -9.07 -5.29
C GLY A 36 17.09 -8.68 -3.89
N GLU A 37 17.90 -7.63 -3.72
CA GLU A 37 18.48 -7.26 -2.42
C GLU A 37 17.96 -5.91 -1.93
N THR A 38 18.22 -4.84 -2.69
CA THR A 38 17.80 -3.49 -2.30
C THR A 38 17.18 -2.75 -3.47
N ALA A 39 16.02 -2.18 -3.22
CA ALA A 39 15.20 -1.57 -4.25
C ALA A 39 14.75 -0.16 -3.85
N ARG A 40 14.61 0.69 -4.86
CA ARG A 40 14.06 2.04 -4.67
C ARG A 40 13.33 2.49 -5.91
N GLU A 41 12.02 2.39 -5.85
CA GLU A 41 11.17 2.71 -6.98
C GLU A 41 10.42 4.02 -6.79
N THR A 42 10.03 4.61 -7.93
CA THR A 42 9.15 5.76 -7.94
C THR A 42 8.35 5.71 -9.23
N ILE A 43 7.09 5.34 -9.12
CA ILE A 43 6.20 5.24 -10.27
C ILE A 43 5.19 6.40 -10.23
N LYS A 44 4.84 6.90 -11.40
CA LYS A 44 3.88 7.98 -11.58
C LYS A 44 3.03 7.69 -12.81
N GLU A 45 1.76 7.45 -12.60
CA GLU A 45 0.82 7.10 -13.66
C GLU A 45 -0.33 8.10 -13.79
N GLY A 46 -0.86 8.20 -15.01
CA GLY A 46 -1.76 9.27 -15.43
C GLY A 46 -3.25 8.92 -15.42
N GLU A 47 -3.65 7.79 -16.00
CA GLU A 47 -5.08 7.40 -16.11
C GLU A 47 -5.30 6.00 -15.52
N THR A 48 -4.70 4.96 -16.08
CA THR A 48 -4.92 3.58 -15.60
C THR A 48 -3.63 2.83 -15.39
N ALA A 49 -3.39 2.39 -14.16
CA ALA A 49 -2.25 1.56 -13.82
C ALA A 49 -2.60 0.15 -13.44
N LYS A 50 -1.60 -0.72 -13.59
CA LYS A 50 -1.57 -1.98 -12.89
C LYS A 50 -0.15 -2.37 -12.57
N GLU A 51 0.20 -2.27 -11.31
CA GLU A 51 1.55 -2.51 -10.83
C GLU A 51 1.62 -3.84 -10.07
N THR A 52 2.77 -4.50 -10.16
CA THR A 52 3.07 -5.68 -9.35
C THR A 52 4.55 -5.68 -9.03
N LEU A 53 4.89 -5.28 -7.82
CA LEU A 53 6.27 -5.18 -7.38
C LEU A 53 6.57 -6.34 -6.44
N ARG A 54 7.79 -6.84 -6.54
CA ARG A 54 8.32 -7.89 -5.67
C ARG A 54 9.75 -7.55 -5.33
N GLU A 55 9.95 -7.09 -4.12
CA GLU A 55 11.25 -6.66 -3.62
C GLU A 55 11.73 -7.67 -2.57
N GLY A 56 13.04 -7.89 -2.52
CA GLY A 56 13.68 -8.89 -1.65
C GLY A 56 13.89 -8.38 -0.23
N GLU A 57 15.13 -8.01 0.13
CA GLU A 57 15.46 -7.70 1.53
C GLU A 57 14.99 -6.32 1.96
N THR A 58 15.36 -5.27 1.22
CA THR A 58 15.04 -3.88 1.58
C THR A 58 14.41 -3.13 0.44
N ALA A 59 13.28 -2.50 0.74
CA ALA A 59 12.39 -1.91 -0.22
C ALA A 59 12.04 -0.47 0.11
N ARG A 60 11.86 0.36 -0.93
CA ARG A 60 11.38 1.74 -0.74
C ARG A 60 10.68 2.25 -1.97
N GLU A 61 9.37 2.11 -1.94
CA GLU A 61 8.52 2.45 -3.05
C GLU A 61 7.83 3.80 -2.86
N THR A 62 7.43 4.41 -3.97
CA THR A 62 6.58 5.61 -3.96
C THR A 62 5.79 5.63 -5.23
N ILE A 63 4.50 5.31 -5.11
CA ILE A 63 3.60 5.26 -6.25
C ILE A 63 2.66 6.48 -6.18
N ARG A 64 2.32 7.00 -7.36
CA ARG A 64 1.41 8.13 -7.50
C ARG A 64 0.56 7.94 -8.73
N GLU A 65 -0.73 7.82 -8.51
CA GLU A 65 -1.70 7.63 -9.56
C GLU A 65 -2.82 8.67 -9.48
N ARG A 66 -3.50 8.88 -10.60
CA ARG A 66 -4.50 9.96 -10.71
C ARG A 66 -5.93 9.47 -10.90
N GLU A 67 -6.20 8.42 -11.67
CA GLU A 67 -7.59 7.95 -11.87
C GLU A 67 -7.77 6.54 -11.30
N THR A 68 -7.38 5.50 -12.03
CA THR A 68 -7.61 4.10 -11.61
C THR A 68 -6.32 3.33 -11.41
N ALA A 69 -6.12 2.83 -10.19
CA ALA A 69 -4.99 1.98 -9.86
C ALA A 69 -5.35 0.54 -9.58
N ARG A 70 -4.36 -0.31 -9.73
CA ARG A 70 -4.35 -1.60 -9.06
C ARG A 70 -2.94 -2.04 -8.76
N GLU A 71 -2.61 -1.97 -7.49
CA GLU A 71 -1.27 -2.28 -7.00
C GLU A 71 -1.25 -3.65 -6.30
N THR A 72 -0.11 -4.31 -6.35
CA THR A 72 0.16 -5.51 -5.56
C THR A 72 1.63 -5.54 -5.23
N LEU A 73 1.94 -5.22 -3.98
CA LEU A 73 3.30 -5.11 -3.49
C LEU A 73 3.61 -6.31 -2.62
N ARG A 74 4.85 -6.77 -2.70
CA ARG A 74 5.37 -7.89 -1.91
C ARG A 74 6.81 -7.59 -1.58
N GLU A 75 7.01 -7.12 -0.38
CA GLU A 75 8.33 -6.75 0.13
C GLU A 75 8.76 -7.84 1.15
N GLY A 76 10.05 -8.12 1.23
CA GLY A 76 10.60 -9.11 2.18
C GLY A 76 10.84 -8.50 3.55
N GLU A 77 12.10 -8.33 3.96
CA GLU A 77 12.43 -8.06 5.37
C GLU A 77 12.03 -6.65 5.84
N THR A 78 12.46 -5.62 5.11
CA THR A 78 12.23 -4.22 5.50
C THR A 78 11.59 -3.44 4.37
N ALA A 79 10.46 -2.82 4.69
CA ALA A 79 9.57 -2.20 3.75
C ALA A 79 9.28 -0.73 4.08
N ARG A 80 9.13 0.10 3.04
CA ARG A 80 8.69 1.49 3.24
C ARG A 80 7.98 2.02 2.00
N GLU A 81 6.67 1.88 2.05
CA GLU A 81 5.80 2.26 0.96
C GLU A 81 5.20 3.67 1.17
N THR A 82 4.82 4.31 0.07
CA THR A 82 4.04 5.55 0.10
C THR A 82 3.23 5.62 -1.17
N ILE A 83 1.94 5.34 -1.04
CA ILE A 83 1.02 5.32 -2.17
C ILE A 83 0.10 6.54 -2.09
N ARG A 84 -0.23 7.09 -3.26
CA ARG A 84 -1.14 8.24 -3.37
C ARG A 84 -1.97 8.09 -4.62
N GLU A 85 -3.26 7.94 -4.41
CA GLU A 85 -4.23 7.79 -5.46
C GLU A 85 -5.36 8.80 -5.28
N ARG A 86 -6.01 9.19 -6.38
CA ARG A 86 -6.95 10.32 -6.37
C ARG A 86 -8.40 9.98 -6.64
N GLU A 87 -8.69 8.90 -7.37
CA GLU A 87 -10.08 8.52 -7.66
C GLU A 87 -10.35 7.10 -7.15
N THR A 88 -9.97 6.07 -7.90
CA THR A 88 -10.28 4.67 -7.58
C THR A 88 -9.03 3.83 -7.38
N ALA A 89 -8.98 3.20 -6.22
CA ALA A 89 -7.82 2.46 -5.76
C ALA A 89 -8.13 1.01 -5.42
N ARG A 90 -7.15 0.15 -5.64
CA ARG A 90 -7.17 -1.21 -5.11
C ARG A 90 -5.78 -1.72 -4.84
N GLU A 91 -5.42 -1.69 -3.58
CA GLU A 91 -4.11 -2.07 -3.12
C GLU A 91 -4.12 -3.46 -2.46
N THR A 92 -2.99 -4.13 -2.51
CA THR A 92 -2.76 -5.36 -1.75
C THR A 92 -1.30 -5.45 -1.38
N LEU A 93 -1.04 -5.20 -0.10
CA LEU A 93 0.29 -5.08 0.44
C LEU A 93 0.61 -6.33 1.27
N ARG A 94 1.86 -6.76 1.16
CA ARG A 94 2.38 -7.93 1.87
C ARG A 94 3.82 -7.67 2.21
N GLU A 95 4.03 -7.23 3.43
CA GLU A 95 5.34 -6.91 3.97
C GLU A 95 5.77 -8.02 4.95
N GLY A 96 7.08 -8.25 5.06
CA GLY A 96 7.65 -9.27 5.95
C GLY A 96 7.87 -8.73 7.36
N GLU A 97 9.11 -8.56 7.78
CA GLU A 97 9.44 -8.36 9.20
C GLU A 97 9.09 -6.96 9.70
N THR A 98 9.57 -5.91 9.02
CA THR A 98 9.37 -4.51 9.42
C THR A 98 8.76 -3.71 8.29
N ALA A 99 7.66 -3.06 8.63
CA ALA A 99 6.76 -2.43 7.69
C ALA A 99 6.49 -0.97 8.05
N ARG A 100 6.37 -0.12 7.02
CA ARG A 100 5.97 1.28 7.22
C ARG A 100 5.26 1.86 6.01
N GLU A 101 3.96 1.72 6.05
CA GLU A 101 3.07 2.14 4.98
C GLU A 101 2.52 3.56 5.22
N THR A 102 2.19 4.25 4.13
CA THR A 102 1.44 5.50 4.18
C THR A 102 0.65 5.61 2.91
N ILE A 103 -0.65 5.39 3.03
CA ILE A 103 -1.57 5.31 1.91
C ILE A 103 -2.54 6.49 1.98
N ARG A 104 -2.85 7.05 0.81
CA ARG A 104 -3.78 8.17 0.68
C ARG A 104 -4.58 7.97 -0.58
N GLU A 105 -5.82 7.58 -0.40
CA GLU A 105 -6.76 7.30 -1.47
C GLU A 105 -7.86 8.38 -1.49
N GLY A 106 -8.43 8.62 -2.67
CA GLY A 106 -9.29 9.76 -2.95
C GLY A 106 -10.78 9.47 -2.80
N GLU A 107 -11.43 8.92 -3.83
CA GLU A 107 -12.89 8.76 -3.84
C GLU A 107 -13.31 7.37 -3.36
N THR A 108 -12.76 6.32 -3.97
CA THR A 108 -13.10 4.93 -3.67
C THR A 108 -11.86 4.10 -3.44
N ALA A 109 -11.86 3.43 -2.31
CA ALA A 109 -10.71 2.77 -1.74
C ALA A 109 -10.98 1.31 -1.39
N ARG A 110 -9.99 0.44 -1.61
CA ARG A 110 -10.06 -0.96 -1.20
C ARG A 110 -8.69 -1.54 -0.95
N GLU A 111 -8.29 -1.45 0.29
CA GLU A 111 -6.99 -1.88 0.74
C GLU A 111 -7.04 -3.29 1.36
N THR A 112 -5.93 -4.00 1.30
CA THR A 112 -5.72 -5.24 2.05
C THR A 112 -4.26 -5.34 2.40
N ILE A 113 -3.99 -5.13 3.67
CA ILE A 113 -2.63 -5.07 4.19
C ILE A 113 -2.37 -6.31 5.03
N LYS A 114 -1.14 -6.81 4.92
CA LYS A 114 -0.67 -7.98 5.66
C LYS A 114 0.78 -7.78 6.02
N GLU A 115 1.02 -7.47 7.27
CA GLU A 115 2.35 -7.23 7.80
C GLU A 115 2.76 -8.37 8.75
N GLY A 116 4.06 -8.57 8.91
CA GLY A 116 4.63 -9.57 9.81
C GLY A 116 4.77 -9.05 11.23
N GLU A 117 6.02 -8.79 11.63
CA GLU A 117 6.38 -8.61 13.05
C GLU A 117 6.10 -7.17 13.53
N THR A 118 6.66 -6.16 12.88
CA THR A 118 6.51 -4.77 13.30
C THR A 118 5.91 -3.93 12.20
N ALA A 119 4.78 -3.32 12.55
CA ALA A 119 3.90 -2.66 11.63
C ALA A 119 3.66 -1.19 12.00
N LYS A 120 3.61 -0.32 10.99
CA LYS A 120 3.19 1.06 11.17
C LYS A 120 2.50 1.61 9.95
N GLU A 121 1.19 1.66 10.06
CA GLU A 121 0.31 2.07 8.99
C GLU A 121 -0.24 3.49 9.23
N THR A 122 -0.54 4.19 8.15
CA THR A 122 -1.29 5.45 8.20
C THR A 122 -2.10 5.55 6.94
N LEU A 123 -3.39 5.30 7.05
CA LEU A 123 -4.32 5.25 5.95
C LEU A 123 -5.22 6.48 6.01
N ARG A 124 -5.48 7.05 4.83
CA ARG A 124 -6.35 8.21 4.68
C ARG A 124 -7.15 8.03 3.41
N GLU A 125 -8.34 7.50 3.59
CA GLU A 125 -9.28 7.26 2.51
C GLU A 125 -10.33 8.41 2.49
N GLY A 126 -10.85 8.76 1.31
CA GLY A 126 -11.90 9.76 1.19
C GLY A 126 -13.30 9.16 1.24
N GLU A 127 -14.11 9.29 0.19
CA GLU A 127 -15.56 9.13 0.29
C GLU A 127 -16.02 7.72 0.71
N THR A 128 -15.49 6.67 0.05
CA THR A 128 -15.87 5.28 0.32
C THR A 128 -14.64 4.40 0.52
N ALA A 129 -14.64 3.71 1.65
CA ALA A 129 -13.51 3.01 2.21
C ALA A 129 -13.81 1.54 2.51
N ARG A 130 -12.84 0.66 2.25
CA ARG A 130 -12.93 -0.75 2.67
C ARG A 130 -11.56 -1.37 2.89
N GLU A 131 -11.16 -1.31 4.14
CA GLU A 131 -9.87 -1.79 4.59
C GLU A 131 -9.95 -3.22 5.17
N THR A 132 -8.82 -3.92 5.13
CA THR A 132 -8.63 -5.17 5.87
C THR A 132 -7.16 -5.32 6.21
N ILE A 133 -6.85 -5.09 7.48
CA ILE A 133 -5.48 -5.14 7.99
C ILE A 133 -5.29 -6.44 8.78
N ARG A 134 -4.08 -7.01 8.69
CA ARG A 134 -3.67 -8.18 9.45
C ARG A 134 -2.20 -8.08 9.83
N GLU A 135 -1.94 -7.99 11.12
CA GLU A 135 -0.58 -7.95 11.65
C GLU A 135 -0.36 -9.11 12.64
N ARG A 136 0.90 -9.54 12.81
CA ARG A 136 1.22 -10.71 13.66
C ARG A 136 1.67 -10.35 15.06
N GLU A 137 2.49 -9.33 15.26
CA GLU A 137 3.05 -9.04 16.57
C GLU A 137 2.74 -7.61 17.03
N THR A 138 3.46 -6.61 16.54
CA THR A 138 3.35 -5.23 17.02
C THR A 138 2.82 -4.30 15.94
N ALA A 139 1.67 -3.69 16.24
CA ALA A 139 0.92 -2.83 15.35
C ALA A 139 0.84 -1.39 15.83
N ARG A 140 0.90 -0.45 14.89
CA ARG A 140 0.47 0.92 15.13
C ARG A 140 -0.21 1.50 13.91
N GLU A 141 -1.52 1.55 13.98
CA GLU A 141 -2.37 2.04 12.90
C GLU A 141 -2.87 3.46 13.19
N THR A 142 -3.16 4.20 12.13
CA THR A 142 -3.89 5.46 12.20
C THR A 142 -4.74 5.57 10.96
N LEU A 143 -6.04 5.34 11.13
CA LEU A 143 -7.00 5.28 10.05
C LEU A 143 -7.86 6.54 10.06
N ARG A 144 -8.06 7.11 8.88
CA ARG A 144 -8.97 8.23 8.70
C ARG A 144 -9.75 8.03 7.42
N GLU A 145 -10.96 7.56 7.58
CA GLU A 145 -11.90 7.33 6.49
C GLU A 145 -12.89 8.52 6.39
N GLY A 146 -13.46 8.73 5.19
CA GLY A 146 -14.50 9.73 4.93
C GLY A 146 -15.90 9.18 5.17
N GLU A 147 -16.82 9.41 4.23
CA GLU A 147 -18.27 9.29 4.47
C GLU A 147 -18.74 7.86 4.79
N THR A 148 -18.23 6.88 4.04
CA THR A 148 -18.62 5.47 4.17
C THR A 148 -17.41 4.58 4.40
N ALA A 149 -17.46 3.80 5.46
CA ALA A 149 -16.32 3.17 6.10
C ALA A 149 -16.60 1.69 6.40
N ARG A 150 -15.68 0.79 6.05
CA ARG A 150 -15.77 -0.63 6.45
C ARG A 150 -14.40 -1.27 6.68
N GLU A 151 -14.02 -1.28 7.94
CA GLU A 151 -12.74 -1.78 8.39
C GLU A 151 -12.85 -3.22 8.93
N THR A 152 -11.75 -3.95 8.86
CA THR A 152 -11.60 -5.23 9.56
C THR A 152 -10.14 -5.41 9.92
N ILE A 153 -9.84 -5.19 11.19
CA ILE A 153 -8.49 -5.30 11.73
C ILE A 153 -8.36 -6.64 12.47
N ARG A 154 -7.22 -7.31 12.28
CA ARG A 154 -6.90 -8.54 13.02
C ARG A 154 -5.45 -8.52 13.46
N GLU A 155 -5.28 -8.61 14.76
CA GLU A 155 -3.97 -8.52 15.39
C GLU A 155 -3.83 -9.68 16.38
N ARG A 156 -2.60 -10.13 16.60
CA ARG A 156 -2.34 -11.31 17.43
C ARG A 156 -1.63 -11.02 18.75
N GLU A 157 -0.89 -9.92 18.90
CA GLU A 157 -0.19 -9.62 20.16
C GLU A 157 -0.45 -8.22 20.70
N THR A 158 0.22 -7.20 20.14
CA THR A 158 0.23 -5.83 20.68
C THR A 158 -0.19 -4.81 19.64
N ALA A 159 -1.13 -3.95 20.04
CA ALA A 159 -1.71 -3.00 19.13
C ALA A 159 -1.97 -1.63 19.72
N ARG A 160 -1.87 -0.63 18.84
CA ARG A 160 -2.35 0.72 19.11
C ARG A 160 -2.95 1.32 17.86
N GLU A 161 -4.24 1.53 17.91
CA GLU A 161 -5.02 2.09 16.84
C GLU A 161 -5.46 3.51 17.17
N THR A 162 -5.75 4.29 16.13
CA THR A 162 -6.43 5.58 16.24
C THR A 162 -7.32 5.71 15.02
N LEU A 163 -8.63 5.61 15.24
CA LEU A 163 -9.62 5.59 14.18
C LEU A 163 -10.38 6.90 14.12
N ARG A 164 -10.58 7.42 12.92
CA ARG A 164 -11.46 8.57 12.69
C ARG A 164 -12.30 8.33 11.44
N GLU A 165 -13.53 7.97 11.69
CA GLU A 165 -14.51 7.66 10.65
C GLU A 165 -15.44 8.85 10.37
N GLY A 166 -16.12 8.85 9.21
CA GLY A 166 -17.18 9.78 8.87
C GLY A 166 -18.58 9.29 9.23
N GLU A 167 -19.55 9.53 8.35
CA GLU A 167 -20.97 9.44 8.70
C GLU A 167 -21.49 8.02 8.90
N THR A 168 -20.96 7.05 8.14
CA THR A 168 -21.41 5.67 8.18
C THR A 168 -20.25 4.70 8.23
N ALA A 169 -20.07 4.03 9.37
CA ALA A 169 -18.95 3.12 9.57
C ALA A 169 -19.36 1.75 10.10
N LYS A 170 -18.57 0.75 9.71
CA LYS A 170 -18.69 -0.63 10.17
C LYS A 170 -17.32 -1.22 10.44
N GLU A 171 -17.02 -1.34 11.70
CA GLU A 171 -15.76 -1.82 12.19
C GLU A 171 -15.84 -3.28 12.67
N THR A 172 -14.73 -4.00 12.58
CA THR A 172 -14.58 -5.31 13.22
C THR A 172 -13.12 -5.53 13.59
N ILE A 173 -12.77 -5.28 14.85
CA ILE A 173 -11.46 -5.59 15.40
C ILE A 173 -11.47 -7.01 15.99
N ARG A 174 -10.38 -7.76 15.78
CA ARG A 174 -10.08 -8.97 16.56
C ARG A 174 -8.67 -8.89 17.09
N GLU A 175 -8.56 -8.80 18.40
CA GLU A 175 -7.30 -8.61 19.11
C GLU A 175 -6.85 -9.89 19.81
N GLY A 176 -5.54 -10.04 19.95
CA GLY A 176 -4.90 -11.02 20.81
C GLY A 176 -4.57 -10.45 22.20
N GLU A 177 -3.53 -10.98 22.84
CA GLU A 177 -3.36 -10.93 24.31
C GLU A 177 -3.25 -9.52 24.95
N THR A 178 -2.99 -8.45 24.18
CA THR A 178 -2.91 -7.06 24.71
C THR A 178 -3.18 -5.96 23.65
N ALA A 179 -4.34 -5.30 23.70
CA ALA A 179 -4.62 -4.16 22.82
C ALA A 179 -5.09 -2.90 23.58
N LYS A 180 -4.86 -1.73 22.96
CA LYS A 180 -5.23 -0.42 23.49
C LYS A 180 -5.74 0.49 22.36
N GLU A 181 -7.05 0.63 22.30
CA GLU A 181 -7.75 1.63 21.48
C GLU A 181 -7.66 3.02 22.14
N THR A 182 -7.40 4.08 21.35
CA THR A 182 -7.40 5.49 21.82
C THR A 182 -8.01 6.44 20.81
#